data_AF-A0A177AP41-F1
#
_entry.id   AF-A0A177AP41-F1
#
_cell.length_a   1.000
_cell.length_b   1.000
_cell.length_c   1.000
_cell.angle_alpha   90.00
_cell.angle_beta   90.00
_cell.angle_gamma   90.00
#
_symmetry.space_group_name_H-M   'P 1'
#
loop_
_entity.id
_entity.type
_entity.pdbx_description
1 polymer ?
#
loop_
_entity_poly.entity_id
_entity_poly.type
_entity_poly.pdbx_seq_one_letter_code
_entity_poly.pdbx_strand_id
1 'polypeptide(L)'
;ILCIREALYISLKKDKKSIKSSKIEKCSEKFLVMTENISQMYISKDIIRKSCDFSYLWFREMHIEFCKHDRIQYPLYLSMPSILSSKIATTKDDTEFINCIYTFEIYNDAANYIHKKIPHMYLYEELESEINVNIIYFCKVVGEQLYNSYKHLAI
;
A
#
# COMPACT_ATOMS: atom_id res chain seq x y z
N ILE A 1 -22.22 19.48 -5.26
CA ILE A 1 -22.06 18.56 -6.42
C ILE A 1 -22.81 17.24 -6.19
N LEU A 2 -22.63 16.55 -5.05
CA LEU A 2 -23.42 15.35 -4.70
C LEU A 2 -24.94 15.59 -4.73
N CYS A 3 -25.43 16.72 -4.18
CA CYS A 3 -26.86 17.08 -4.25
C CYS A 3 -27.36 17.31 -5.69
N ILE A 4 -26.50 17.79 -6.60
CA ILE A 4 -26.84 17.98 -8.01
C ILE A 4 -26.92 16.63 -8.72
N ARG A 5 -26.04 15.68 -8.37
CA ARG A 5 -26.05 14.30 -8.88
C ARG A 5 -27.32 13.55 -8.46
N GLU A 6 -27.69 13.62 -7.19
CA GLU A 6 -28.91 12.98 -6.68
C GLU A 6 -30.16 13.62 -7.30
N ALA A 7 -30.21 14.95 -7.41
CA ALA A 7 -31.30 15.65 -8.07
C ALA A 7 -31.43 15.27 -9.56
N LEU A 8 -30.32 15.20 -10.30
CA LEU A 8 -30.31 14.77 -11.71
C LEU A 8 -30.68 13.30 -11.88
N TYR A 9 -30.20 12.41 -11.01
CA TYR A 9 -30.54 10.99 -11.06
C TYR A 9 -32.04 10.75 -10.77
N ILE A 10 -32.60 11.46 -9.78
CA ILE A 10 -34.01 11.41 -9.43
C ILE A 10 -34.88 11.99 -10.57
N SER A 11 -34.45 13.09 -11.20
CA SER A 11 -35.17 13.70 -12.33
C SER A 11 -35.12 12.82 -13.58
N LEU A 12 -33.96 12.27 -13.95
CA LEU A 12 -33.82 11.36 -15.09
C LEU A 12 -34.61 10.06 -14.91
N LYS A 13 -34.70 9.52 -13.69
CA LYS A 13 -35.48 8.31 -13.39
C LYS A 13 -37.00 8.56 -13.49
N LYS A 14 -37.45 9.79 -13.22
CA LYS A 14 -38.85 10.21 -13.41
C LYS A 14 -39.20 10.49 -14.88
N ASP A 15 -38.26 11.03 -15.67
CA ASP A 15 -38.51 11.54 -17.04
C ASP A 15 -38.09 10.61 -18.20
N LYS A 16 -37.66 9.36 -17.93
CA LYS A 16 -37.29 8.39 -18.98
C LYS A 16 -38.37 8.14 -20.05
N LYS A 17 -39.63 8.50 -19.81
CA LYS A 17 -40.73 8.36 -20.79
C LYS A 17 -40.90 9.57 -21.72
N SER A 18 -40.39 10.75 -21.38
CA SER A 18 -40.61 12.00 -22.12
C SER A 18 -39.42 12.44 -22.98
N ILE A 19 -38.20 11.99 -22.68
CA ILE A 19 -36.97 12.42 -23.37
C ILE A 19 -36.65 11.46 -24.53
N LYS A 20 -37.30 11.66 -25.69
CA LYS A 20 -37.08 10.86 -26.92
C LYS A 20 -36.17 11.53 -27.95
N SER A 21 -35.12 12.24 -27.53
CA SER A 21 -34.05 12.63 -28.47
C SER A 21 -32.77 11.87 -28.12
N SER A 22 -32.36 10.98 -29.01
CA SER A 22 -31.23 10.06 -28.85
C SER A 22 -29.90 10.77 -28.52
N LYS A 23 -29.79 12.07 -28.79
CA LYS A 23 -28.65 12.92 -28.41
C LYS A 23 -28.66 13.32 -26.93
N ILE A 24 -29.81 13.64 -26.35
CA ILE A 24 -29.92 14.08 -24.95
C ILE A 24 -29.66 12.91 -24.02
N GLU A 25 -30.20 11.73 -24.33
CA GLU A 25 -29.99 10.51 -23.55
C GLU A 25 -28.50 10.15 -23.51
N LYS A 26 -27.82 10.09 -24.67
CA LYS A 26 -26.37 9.86 -24.76
C LYS A 26 -25.53 10.92 -24.04
N CYS A 27 -25.91 12.20 -24.11
CA CYS A 27 -25.19 13.26 -23.38
C CYS A 27 -25.39 13.14 -21.87
N SER A 28 -26.59 12.78 -21.41
CA SER A 28 -26.88 12.60 -19.99
C SER A 28 -26.16 11.38 -19.40
N GLU A 29 -26.09 10.27 -20.13
CA GLU A 29 -25.32 9.09 -19.76
C GLU A 29 -23.82 9.39 -19.71
N LYS A 30 -23.29 10.06 -20.74
CA LYS A 30 -21.88 10.46 -20.77
C LYS A 30 -21.54 11.42 -19.63
N PHE A 31 -22.44 12.33 -19.28
CA PHE A 31 -22.27 13.24 -18.15
C PHE A 31 -22.35 12.51 -16.80
N LEU A 32 -23.25 11.54 -16.64
CA LEU A 32 -23.34 10.69 -15.45
C LEU A 32 -22.06 9.89 -15.24
N VAL A 33 -21.57 9.20 -16.27
CA VAL A 33 -20.30 8.44 -16.22
C VAL A 33 -19.12 9.37 -15.90
N MET A 34 -19.09 10.55 -16.51
CA MET A 34 -18.00 11.50 -16.27
C MET A 34 -18.05 12.12 -14.87
N THR A 35 -19.24 12.27 -14.27
CA THR A 35 -19.42 12.79 -12.91
C THR A 35 -19.25 11.75 -11.80
N GLU A 36 -19.33 10.44 -12.11
CA GLU A 36 -18.99 9.37 -11.16
C GLU A 36 -17.54 9.52 -10.66
N ASN A 37 -16.61 9.75 -11.58
CA ASN A 37 -15.18 9.90 -11.26
C ASN A 37 -14.84 11.26 -10.62
N ILE A 38 -15.68 12.29 -10.80
CA ILE A 38 -15.44 13.62 -10.20
C ILE A 38 -15.56 13.58 -8.67
N SER A 39 -16.41 12.71 -8.12
CA SER A 39 -16.48 12.49 -6.67
C SER A 39 -15.17 11.95 -6.09
N GLN A 40 -14.45 11.12 -6.86
CA GLN A 40 -13.14 10.60 -6.51
C GLN A 40 -12.03 11.65 -6.69
N MET A 41 -12.12 12.51 -7.71
CA MET A 41 -11.13 13.58 -7.92
C MET A 41 -11.08 14.61 -6.78
N TYR A 42 -12.20 14.89 -6.10
CA TYR A 42 -12.26 15.85 -4.99
C TYR A 42 -11.70 15.29 -3.66
N ILE A 43 -11.52 13.97 -3.56
CA ILE A 43 -10.98 13.24 -2.40
C ILE A 43 -9.54 12.76 -2.74
N SER A 44 -8.75 13.62 -3.38
CA SER A 44 -7.49 13.19 -4.00
C SER A 44 -6.51 12.58 -3.00
N LYS A 45 -6.30 13.21 -1.84
CA LYS A 45 -5.30 12.76 -0.87
C LYS A 45 -5.66 11.44 -0.20
N ASP A 46 -6.90 11.27 0.23
CA ASP A 46 -7.31 10.06 0.95
C ASP A 46 -7.44 8.85 0.02
N ILE A 47 -7.85 9.06 -1.24
CA ILE A 47 -7.89 7.99 -2.24
C ILE A 47 -6.47 7.58 -2.62
N ILE A 48 -5.57 8.54 -2.87
CA ILE A 48 -4.16 8.23 -3.16
C ILE A 48 -3.53 7.46 -2.00
N ARG A 49 -3.77 7.88 -0.75
CA ARG A 49 -3.29 7.14 0.43
C ARG A 49 -3.84 5.73 0.49
N LYS A 50 -5.14 5.54 0.23
CA LYS A 50 -5.76 4.20 0.24
C LYS A 50 -5.26 3.32 -0.91
N SER A 51 -4.95 3.89 -2.08
CA SER A 51 -4.42 3.12 -3.21
C SER A 51 -2.95 2.73 -3.05
N CYS A 52 -2.22 3.46 -2.21
CA CYS A 52 -0.81 3.20 -1.91
C CYS A 52 -0.61 2.60 -0.51
N ASP A 53 -1.66 2.05 0.10
CA ASP A 53 -1.58 1.42 1.43
C ASP A 53 -1.12 -0.03 1.29
N PHE A 54 0.16 -0.29 1.60
CA PHE A 54 0.75 -1.63 1.56
C PHE A 54 0.86 -2.27 2.96
N SER A 55 0.22 -1.70 3.97
CA SER A 55 0.27 -2.18 5.37
C SER A 55 -0.06 -3.67 5.54
N TYR A 56 -0.99 -4.18 4.74
CA TYR A 56 -1.41 -5.59 4.76
C TYR A 56 -0.33 -6.60 4.39
N LEU A 57 0.78 -6.19 3.78
CA LEU A 57 1.89 -7.09 3.49
C LEU A 57 2.63 -7.55 4.75
N TRP A 58 2.59 -6.75 5.83
CA TRP A 58 3.24 -7.10 7.09
C TRP A 58 2.35 -7.99 7.98
N PHE A 59 1.04 -7.70 8.01
CA PHE A 59 0.06 -8.41 8.83
C PHE A 59 -0.07 -9.89 8.47
N ARG A 60 -0.23 -10.72 9.48
CA ARG A 60 -0.19 -12.19 9.36
C ARG A 60 -1.02 -12.94 10.40
N GLU A 61 -1.79 -12.21 11.20
CA GLU A 61 -2.66 -12.71 12.25
C GLU A 61 -3.71 -13.68 11.69
N MET A 62 -4.25 -13.39 10.51
CA MET A 62 -5.17 -14.30 9.81
C MET A 62 -4.52 -15.66 9.54
N HIS A 63 -3.25 -15.69 9.16
CA HIS A 63 -2.53 -16.93 8.89
C HIS A 63 -2.20 -17.69 10.18
N ILE A 64 -1.82 -16.98 11.25
CA ILE A 64 -1.60 -17.56 12.59
C ILE A 64 -2.88 -18.24 13.09
N GLU A 65 -4.02 -17.58 12.93
CA GLU A 65 -5.34 -18.09 13.31
C GLU A 65 -5.68 -19.37 12.53
N PHE A 66 -5.46 -19.38 11.21
CA PHE A 66 -5.68 -20.57 10.37
C PHE A 66 -4.79 -21.76 10.74
N CYS A 67 -3.58 -21.49 11.23
CA CYS A 67 -2.67 -22.50 11.78
C CYS A 67 -3.06 -22.95 13.20
N LYS A 68 -4.22 -22.55 13.73
CA LYS A 68 -4.68 -22.86 15.10
C LYS A 68 -3.65 -22.49 16.18
N HIS A 69 -2.91 -21.39 15.98
CA HIS A 69 -1.87 -20.95 16.91
C HIS A 69 -0.74 -21.98 17.14
N ASP A 70 -0.53 -22.91 16.21
CA ASP A 70 0.59 -23.86 16.24
C ASP A 70 1.96 -23.14 16.24
N ARG A 71 1.96 -21.86 15.83
CA ARG A 71 3.05 -20.92 16.02
C ARG A 71 2.54 -19.61 16.58
N ILE A 72 3.24 -19.09 17.58
CA ILE A 72 2.95 -17.79 18.20
C ILE A 72 3.44 -16.64 17.30
N GLN A 73 4.51 -16.85 16.52
CA GLN A 73 5.08 -15.84 15.63
C GLN A 73 5.61 -16.45 14.33
N TYR A 74 5.56 -15.69 13.24
CA TYR A 74 6.22 -16.04 11.99
C TYR A 74 7.72 -15.73 12.03
N PRO A 75 8.57 -16.63 11.51
CA PRO A 75 9.98 -16.34 11.31
C PRO A 75 10.20 -15.11 10.41
N LEU A 76 11.25 -14.35 10.70
CA LEU A 76 11.60 -13.12 9.97
C LEU A 76 11.74 -13.33 8.45
N TYR A 77 12.34 -14.45 8.04
CA TYR A 77 12.55 -14.78 6.63
C TYR A 77 11.26 -15.14 5.87
N LEU A 78 10.12 -15.25 6.55
CA LEU A 78 8.80 -15.40 5.95
C LEU A 78 8.02 -14.07 5.90
N SER A 79 8.58 -13.00 6.45
CA SER A 79 7.97 -11.67 6.40
C SER A 79 8.18 -11.02 5.05
N MET A 80 7.11 -10.52 4.44
CA MET A 80 7.16 -9.93 3.10
C MET A 80 8.13 -8.75 2.99
N PRO A 81 8.13 -7.74 3.89
CA PRO A 81 9.12 -6.67 3.85
C PRO A 81 10.56 -7.19 3.94
N SER A 82 10.83 -8.18 4.82
CA SER A 82 12.17 -8.76 4.98
C SER A 82 12.62 -9.56 3.74
N ILE A 83 11.71 -10.30 3.12
CA ILE A 83 11.99 -11.04 1.87
C ILE A 83 12.33 -10.06 0.74
N LEU A 84 11.56 -8.98 0.61
CA LEU A 84 11.79 -7.97 -0.43
C LEU A 84 13.11 -7.23 -0.18
N SER A 85 13.37 -6.78 1.04
CA SER A 85 14.59 -6.06 1.39
C SER A 85 15.84 -6.93 1.21
N SER A 86 15.79 -8.20 1.61
CA SER A 86 16.91 -9.13 1.46
C SER A 86 17.20 -9.45 0.00
N LYS A 87 16.16 -9.62 -0.83
CA LYS A 87 16.34 -9.91 -2.25
C LYS A 87 17.02 -8.75 -2.98
N ILE A 88 16.55 -7.52 -2.77
CA ILE A 88 17.14 -6.34 -3.40
C ILE A 88 18.53 -6.05 -2.82
N ALA A 89 18.75 -6.29 -1.53
CA ALA A 89 20.08 -6.15 -0.93
C ALA A 89 21.08 -7.17 -1.49
N THR A 90 20.65 -8.30 -2.03
CA THR A 90 21.53 -9.27 -2.69
C THR A 90 21.80 -8.98 -4.16
N THR A 91 20.97 -8.16 -4.83
CA THR A 91 21.27 -7.73 -6.20
C THR A 91 22.43 -6.74 -6.20
N LYS A 92 23.38 -6.93 -7.12
CA LYS A 92 24.56 -6.06 -7.29
C LYS A 92 24.30 -4.88 -8.23
N ASP A 93 23.05 -4.64 -8.60
CA ASP A 93 22.69 -3.52 -9.46
C ASP A 93 22.55 -2.25 -8.63
N ASP A 94 23.46 -1.30 -8.85
CA ASP A 94 23.51 0.00 -8.15
C ASP A 94 22.18 0.78 -8.28
N THR A 95 21.41 0.54 -9.35
CA THR A 95 20.10 1.16 -9.60
C THR A 95 18.99 0.59 -8.72
N GLU A 96 19.08 -0.68 -8.33
CA GLU A 96 18.10 -1.33 -7.48
C GLU A 96 18.32 -1.03 -5.99
N PHE A 97 19.52 -0.61 -5.61
CA PHE A 97 19.85 -0.31 -4.22
C PHE A 97 18.91 0.73 -3.58
N ILE A 98 18.56 1.78 -4.32
CA ILE A 98 17.60 2.81 -3.84
C ILE A 98 16.22 2.18 -3.59
N ASN A 99 15.86 1.14 -4.34
CA ASN A 99 14.59 0.45 -4.17
C ASN A 99 14.52 -0.37 -2.87
N CYS A 100 15.65 -0.75 -2.28
CA CYS A 100 15.67 -1.35 -0.94
C CYS A 100 15.01 -0.43 0.09
N ILE A 101 15.26 0.88 0.02
CA ILE A 101 14.75 1.83 1.01
C ILE A 101 13.21 1.88 0.93
N TYR A 102 12.63 1.80 -0.27
CA TYR A 102 11.18 1.75 -0.44
C TYR A 102 10.54 0.50 0.17
N THR A 103 11.27 -0.61 0.32
CA THR A 103 10.71 -1.80 1.00
C THR A 103 10.47 -1.56 2.49
N PHE A 104 11.24 -0.67 3.12
CA PHE A 104 11.04 -0.30 4.52
C PHE A 104 9.82 0.59 4.73
N GLU A 105 9.30 1.26 3.69
CA GLU A 105 8.05 2.03 3.78
C GLU A 105 6.84 1.15 4.12
N ILE A 106 6.90 -0.16 3.84
CA ILE A 106 5.85 -1.10 4.24
C ILE A 106 5.68 -1.11 5.77
N TYR A 107 6.78 -0.99 6.53
CA TYR A 107 6.70 -0.88 8.00
C TYR A 107 6.06 0.44 8.43
N ASN A 108 6.31 1.54 7.72
CA ASN A 108 5.68 2.82 8.00
C ASN A 108 4.16 2.75 7.75
N ASP A 109 3.74 2.11 6.66
CA ASP A 109 2.33 1.89 6.36
C ASP A 109 1.67 1.01 7.42
N ALA A 110 2.31 -0.10 7.80
CA ALA A 110 1.80 -0.99 8.85
C ALA A 110 1.71 -0.28 10.21
N ALA A 111 2.73 0.47 10.63
CA ALA A 111 2.70 1.27 11.86
C ALA A 111 1.56 2.31 11.85
N ASN A 112 1.39 3.02 10.72
CA ASN A 112 0.30 3.96 10.52
C ASN A 112 -1.08 3.29 10.60
N TYR A 113 -1.20 2.07 10.06
CA TYR A 113 -2.43 1.29 10.12
C TYR A 113 -2.75 0.87 11.55
N ILE A 114 -1.78 0.28 12.27
CA ILE A 114 -1.93 -0.14 13.66
C ILE A 114 -2.37 1.07 14.49
N HIS A 115 -1.64 2.17 14.42
CA HIS A 115 -1.93 3.37 15.21
C HIS A 115 -3.35 3.92 14.99
N LYS A 116 -3.89 3.85 13.77
CA LYS A 116 -5.20 4.42 13.42
C LYS A 116 -6.38 3.47 13.59
N LYS A 117 -6.17 2.16 13.42
CA LYS A 117 -7.26 1.19 13.29
C LYS A 117 -7.25 0.10 14.35
N ILE A 118 -6.11 -0.21 14.95
CA ILE A 118 -5.98 -1.34 15.88
C ILE A 118 -5.27 -0.88 17.18
N PRO A 119 -5.97 -0.79 18.32
CA PRO A 119 -5.40 -0.30 19.57
C PRO A 119 -4.58 -1.37 20.33
N HIS A 120 -3.96 -2.31 19.61
CA HIS A 120 -3.20 -3.40 20.23
C HIS A 120 -1.72 -3.08 20.26
N MET A 121 -1.21 -2.78 21.46
CA MET A 121 0.19 -2.42 21.70
C MET A 121 1.17 -3.52 21.26
N TYR A 122 0.80 -4.81 21.41
CA TYR A 122 1.68 -5.93 21.06
C TYR A 122 2.05 -5.95 19.57
N LEU A 123 1.15 -5.55 18.66
CA LEU A 123 1.44 -5.51 17.22
C LEU A 123 2.49 -4.45 16.89
N TYR A 124 2.44 -3.31 17.60
CA TYR A 124 3.41 -2.25 17.42
C TYR A 124 4.79 -2.67 17.96
N GLU A 125 4.83 -3.32 19.12
CA GLU A 125 6.07 -3.89 19.67
C GLU A 125 6.68 -4.96 18.75
N GLU A 126 5.85 -5.83 18.17
CA GLU A 126 6.31 -6.81 17.19
C GLU A 126 6.90 -6.12 15.95
N LEU A 127 6.19 -5.14 15.40
CA LEU A 127 6.64 -4.37 14.23
C LEU A 127 7.98 -3.66 14.51
N GLU A 128 8.11 -3.02 15.67
CA GLU A 128 9.33 -2.34 16.09
C GLU A 128 10.50 -3.32 16.26
N SER A 129 10.25 -4.50 16.84
CA SER A 129 11.28 -5.53 16.98
C SER A 129 11.76 -6.04 15.61
N GLU A 130 10.84 -6.21 14.66
CA GLU A 130 11.15 -6.73 13.34
C GLU A 130 11.94 -5.72 12.48
N ILE A 131 11.51 -4.45 12.48
CA ILE A 131 12.21 -3.42 11.70
C ILE A 131 13.64 -3.21 12.22
N ASN A 132 13.83 -3.24 13.54
CA ASN A 132 15.14 -3.10 14.16
C ASN A 132 16.12 -4.18 13.68
N VAL A 133 15.68 -5.45 13.65
CA VAL A 133 16.52 -6.54 13.16
C VAL A 133 16.82 -6.40 11.67
N ASN A 134 15.82 -6.06 10.85
CA ASN A 134 16.01 -5.91 9.41
C ASN A 134 16.92 -4.74 9.03
N ILE A 135 16.83 -3.60 9.74
CA ILE A 135 17.72 -2.45 9.48
C ILE A 135 19.17 -2.81 9.83
N ILE A 136 19.41 -3.48 10.97
CA ILE A 136 20.76 -3.92 11.34
C ILE A 136 21.32 -4.87 10.28
N TYR A 137 20.53 -5.87 9.86
CA TYR A 137 20.91 -6.81 8.82
C TYR A 137 21.22 -6.10 7.49
N PHE A 138 20.36 -5.17 7.08
CA PHE A 138 20.55 -4.37 5.88
C PHE A 138 21.85 -3.57 5.94
N CYS A 139 22.08 -2.78 6.99
CA CYS A 139 23.32 -2.00 7.16
C CYS A 139 24.57 -2.88 7.06
N LYS A 140 24.53 -4.10 7.59
CA LYS A 140 25.64 -5.05 7.48
C LYS A 140 25.90 -5.46 6.03
N VAL A 141 24.86 -5.91 5.31
CA VAL A 141 24.98 -6.35 3.90
C VAL A 141 25.49 -5.22 3.02
N VAL A 142 24.91 -4.03 3.16
CA VAL A 142 25.33 -2.83 2.41
C VAL A 142 26.77 -2.45 2.73
N GLY A 143 27.14 -2.46 4.02
CA GLY A 143 28.49 -2.14 4.46
C GLY A 143 29.54 -3.08 3.87
N GLU A 144 29.25 -4.39 3.85
CA GLU A 144 30.11 -5.40 3.22
C GLU A 144 30.21 -5.20 1.70
N GLN A 145 29.12 -4.88 1.02
CA GLN A 145 29.11 -4.61 -0.42
C GLN A 145 29.94 -3.38 -0.77
N LEU A 146 29.71 -2.25 -0.08
CA LEU A 146 30.47 -1.02 -0.30
C LEU A 146 31.96 -1.23 -0.04
N TYR A 147 32.30 -1.89 1.08
CA TYR A 147 33.69 -2.19 1.40
C TYR A 147 34.36 -3.03 0.30
N ASN A 148 33.69 -4.08 -0.19
CA ASN A 148 34.23 -4.92 -1.25
C ASN A 148 34.38 -4.16 -2.58
N SER A 149 33.40 -3.33 -2.95
CA SER A 149 33.46 -2.52 -4.17
C SER A 149 34.66 -1.55 -4.15
N TYR A 150 34.86 -0.81 -3.06
CA TYR A 150 36.00 0.10 -2.94
C TYR A 150 37.34 -0.64 -2.83
N LYS A 151 37.36 -1.81 -2.17
CA LYS A 151 38.56 -2.66 -2.11
C LYS A 151 38.98 -3.13 -3.50
N HIS A 152 38.04 -3.48 -4.37
CA HIS A 152 38.33 -3.87 -5.75
C HIS A 152 38.83 -2.69 -6.61
N LEU A 153 38.37 -1.47 -6.34
CA LEU A 153 38.82 -0.27 -7.06
C LEU A 153 40.21 0.23 -6.64
N ALA A 154 40.62 -0.07 -5.40
CA ALA A 154 41.91 0.33 -4.86
C ALA A 154 43.08 -0.58 -5.29
N ILE A 155 42.79 -1.70 -5.96
CA ILE A 155 43.75 -2.65 -6.54
C ILE A 155 43.88 -2.36 -8.03
#